data_AF-A0A8C6QJU1-F1
#
_entry.id   AF-A0A8C6QJU1-F1
#
_cell.length_a   1.000
_cell.length_b   1.000
_cell.length_c   1.000
_cell.angle_alpha   90.00
_cell.angle_beta   90.00
_cell.angle_gamma   90.00
#
_symmetry.space_group_name_H-M   'P 1'
#
loop_
_entity.id
_entity.type
_entity.pdbx_description
1 polymer ?
#
loop_
_entity_poly.entity_id
_entity_poly.type
_entity_poly.pdbx_seq_one_letter_code
_entity_poly.pdbx_strand_id
1 'polypeptide(L)'
;MAEGERQPPPDSSEETPPATQNFIIPKKEIHTVPDMGKWKRSQMKTGPFAEHSNQLWNISAVPSWSKVNQGLIRMYKAECLEKFPVIQHFKFGSLLPIHPVTSG
;
A
#
# COMPACT_ATOMS: atom_id res chain seq x y z
N MET A 1 -31.64 54.40 20.63
CA MET A 1 -30.29 53.82 20.68
C MET A 1 -30.44 52.31 20.69
N ALA A 2 -29.96 51.61 19.66
CA ALA A 2 -29.70 50.18 19.71
C ALA A 2 -28.67 49.90 18.60
N GLU A 3 -27.43 49.75 19.05
CA GLU A 3 -26.26 49.43 18.25
C GLU A 3 -26.35 47.99 17.74
N GLY A 4 -25.70 47.75 16.61
CA GLY A 4 -25.99 46.60 15.76
C GLY A 4 -25.35 45.28 16.16
N GLU A 5 -25.75 44.26 15.42
CA GLU A 5 -24.94 43.08 15.14
C GLU A 5 -24.99 42.82 13.64
N ARG A 6 -23.83 42.98 12.98
CA ARG A 6 -23.60 42.50 11.62
C ARG A 6 -23.54 40.99 11.67
N GLN A 7 -24.45 40.34 10.97
CA GLN A 7 -24.39 38.90 10.75
C GLN A 7 -23.18 38.59 9.85
N PRO A 8 -22.23 37.74 10.28
CA PRO A 8 -21.10 37.37 9.45
C PRO A 8 -21.57 36.54 8.24
N PRO A 9 -20.91 36.66 7.07
CA PRO A 9 -21.23 35.80 5.93
C PRO A 9 -20.97 34.33 6.30
N PRO A 10 -21.78 33.38 5.82
CA PRO A 10 -21.51 31.97 6.03
C PRO A 10 -20.14 31.64 5.42
N ASP A 11 -19.28 31.09 6.28
CA ASP A 11 -17.93 30.64 6.02
C ASP A 11 -17.90 29.76 4.77
N SER A 12 -17.07 30.17 3.80
CA SER A 12 -16.74 29.43 2.59
C SER A 12 -15.94 28.19 2.98
N SER A 13 -16.63 27.19 3.50
CA SER A 13 -16.14 25.82 3.57
C SER A 13 -16.28 25.20 2.19
N GLU A 14 -15.30 25.50 1.34
CA GLU A 14 -14.99 24.69 0.18
C GLU A 14 -14.51 23.33 0.73
N GLU A 15 -15.46 22.46 1.09
CA GLU A 15 -15.22 21.03 1.25
C GLU A 15 -14.76 20.54 -0.12
N THR A 16 -13.44 20.58 -0.33
CA THR A 16 -12.83 19.74 -1.34
C THR A 16 -13.28 18.32 -1.02
N PRO A 17 -14.08 17.66 -1.88
CA PRO A 17 -14.45 16.28 -1.65
C PRO A 17 -13.15 15.52 -1.44
N PRO A 18 -13.06 14.59 -0.47
CA PRO A 18 -11.85 13.78 -0.32
C PRO A 18 -11.60 13.23 -1.71
N ALA A 19 -10.45 13.60 -2.28
CA ALA A 19 -10.08 13.15 -3.61
C ALA A 19 -10.21 11.64 -3.53
N THR A 20 -11.32 11.13 -4.06
CA THR A 20 -11.54 9.72 -4.19
C THR A 20 -10.61 9.42 -5.33
N GLN A 21 -9.34 9.21 -4.98
CA GLN A 21 -8.39 8.60 -5.85
C GLN A 21 -9.02 7.24 -6.11
N ASN A 22 -9.78 7.20 -7.20
CA ASN A 22 -10.23 5.99 -7.82
C ASN A 22 -8.96 5.31 -8.27
N PHE A 23 -8.30 4.65 -7.32
CA PHE A 23 -7.37 3.61 -7.63
C PHE A 23 -8.26 2.54 -8.26
N ILE A 24 -8.34 2.58 -9.60
CA ILE A 24 -8.99 1.53 -10.37
C ILE A 24 -8.12 0.30 -10.16
N ILE A 25 -8.43 -0.43 -9.10
CA ILE A 25 -8.01 -1.80 -8.92
C ILE A 25 -8.73 -2.54 -10.06
N PRO A 26 -8.01 -3.07 -11.07
CA PRO A 26 -8.65 -3.84 -12.12
C PRO A 26 -9.48 -4.93 -11.44
N LYS A 27 -10.78 -5.03 -11.77
CA LYS A 27 -11.77 -5.96 -11.18
C LYS A 27 -11.44 -7.47 -11.33
N LYS A 28 -10.21 -7.82 -11.64
CA LYS A 28 -9.68 -9.18 -11.65
C LYS A 28 -9.23 -9.53 -10.23
N GLU A 29 -10.17 -9.53 -9.31
CA GLU A 29 -9.93 -9.77 -7.89
C GLU A 29 -9.45 -11.21 -7.68
N ILE A 30 -8.37 -11.38 -6.89
CA ILE A 30 -7.83 -12.67 -6.51
C ILE A 30 -8.42 -13.02 -5.15
N HIS A 31 -9.51 -13.80 -5.12
CA HIS A 31 -10.13 -14.19 -3.85
C HIS A 31 -9.43 -15.38 -3.20
N THR A 32 -8.80 -16.25 -3.99
CA THR A 32 -8.17 -17.49 -3.51
C THR A 32 -6.71 -17.61 -3.99
N VAL A 33 -5.85 -18.33 -3.27
CA VAL A 33 -4.44 -18.52 -3.69
C VAL A 33 -4.35 -19.13 -5.11
N PRO A 34 -5.20 -20.11 -5.49
CA PRO A 34 -5.23 -20.61 -6.87
C PRO A 34 -5.53 -19.54 -7.93
N ASP A 35 -6.29 -18.48 -7.59
CA ASP A 35 -6.58 -17.38 -8.52
C ASP A 35 -5.33 -16.57 -8.88
N MET A 36 -4.23 -16.67 -8.11
CA MET A 36 -2.95 -16.08 -8.48
C MET A 36 -2.42 -16.65 -9.80
N GLY A 37 -2.90 -17.83 -10.24
CA GLY A 37 -2.64 -18.36 -11.58
C GLY A 37 -3.07 -17.40 -12.71
N LYS A 38 -4.05 -16.53 -12.47
CA LYS A 38 -4.49 -15.48 -13.41
C LYS A 38 -3.38 -14.45 -13.69
N TRP A 39 -2.40 -14.31 -12.79
CA TRP A 39 -1.25 -13.41 -12.92
C TRP A 39 -0.09 -14.00 -13.73
N LYS A 40 -0.16 -15.29 -14.10
CA LYS A 40 0.87 -15.92 -14.95
C LYS A 40 1.05 -15.23 -16.30
N ARG A 41 0.10 -14.38 -16.72
CA ARG A 41 0.24 -13.51 -17.90
C ARG A 41 0.73 -12.12 -17.51
N SER A 42 2.05 -11.93 -17.54
CA SER A 42 2.68 -10.60 -17.44
C SER A 42 2.50 -9.84 -18.76
N GLN A 43 2.12 -8.55 -18.69
CA GLN A 43 2.13 -7.65 -19.87
C GLN A 43 3.50 -7.01 -20.11
N MET A 44 4.41 -7.12 -19.13
CA MET A 44 5.71 -6.46 -19.13
C MET A 44 6.88 -7.41 -19.43
N LYS A 45 6.66 -8.72 -19.29
CA LYS A 45 7.68 -9.75 -19.45
C LYS A 45 7.10 -10.90 -20.26
N THR A 46 7.83 -11.32 -21.29
CA THR A 46 7.46 -12.43 -22.16
C THR A 46 8.11 -13.72 -21.64
N GLY A 47 7.50 -14.87 -21.96
CA GLY A 47 8.00 -16.19 -21.57
C GLY A 47 7.29 -16.78 -20.34
N PRO A 48 7.66 -18.00 -19.92
CA PRO A 48 7.05 -18.66 -18.77
C PRO A 48 7.21 -17.85 -17.48
N PHE A 49 6.11 -17.71 -16.72
CA PHE A 49 6.10 -16.94 -15.47
C PHE A 49 7.13 -17.41 -14.44
N ALA A 50 7.40 -18.72 -14.39
CA ALA A 50 8.40 -19.31 -13.50
C ALA A 50 9.83 -18.82 -13.81
N GLU A 51 10.13 -18.46 -15.05
CA GLU A 51 11.47 -18.00 -15.45
C GLU A 51 11.70 -16.55 -15.07
N HIS A 52 10.71 -15.69 -15.30
CA HIS A 52 10.89 -14.24 -15.13
C HIS A 52 10.37 -13.69 -13.80
N SER A 53 9.59 -14.49 -13.05
CA SER A 53 8.94 -14.15 -11.79
C SER A 53 8.97 -15.33 -10.80
N ASN A 54 10.10 -16.04 -10.74
CA ASN A 54 10.30 -17.26 -9.96
C ASN A 54 9.87 -17.14 -8.48
N GLN A 55 10.22 -16.06 -7.77
CA GLN A 55 9.80 -15.88 -6.37
C GLN A 55 8.27 -15.87 -6.22
N LEU A 56 7.56 -15.16 -7.09
CA LEU A 56 6.09 -15.13 -7.08
C LEU A 56 5.49 -16.47 -7.51
N TRP A 57 6.15 -17.19 -8.42
CA TRP A 57 5.76 -18.54 -8.80
C TRP A 57 5.81 -19.48 -7.60
N ASN A 58 6.89 -19.46 -6.82
CA ASN A 58 7.02 -20.30 -5.62
C ASN A 58 5.99 -19.93 -4.55
N ILE A 59 5.70 -18.64 -4.36
CA ILE A 59 4.66 -18.17 -3.43
C ILE A 59 3.27 -18.66 -3.86
N SER A 60 2.99 -18.76 -5.17
CA SER A 60 1.70 -19.25 -5.66
C SER A 60 1.40 -20.71 -5.30
N ALA A 61 2.41 -21.49 -4.90
CA ALA A 61 2.25 -22.86 -4.41
C ALA A 61 1.86 -22.93 -2.92
N VAL A 62 1.90 -21.81 -2.18
CA VAL A 62 1.53 -21.79 -0.75
C VAL A 62 0.01 -21.89 -0.61
N PRO A 63 -0.54 -22.90 0.08
CA PRO A 63 -1.98 -23.22 -0.01
C PRO A 63 -2.90 -22.26 0.75
N SER A 64 -2.37 -21.32 1.54
CA SER A 64 -3.15 -20.47 2.44
C SER A 64 -2.71 -19.01 2.34
N TRP A 65 -3.69 -18.12 2.13
CA TRP A 65 -3.46 -16.67 2.17
C TRP A 65 -2.87 -16.19 3.48
N SER A 66 -3.25 -16.79 4.61
CA SER A 66 -2.66 -16.44 5.90
C SER A 66 -1.16 -16.72 5.93
N LYS A 67 -0.72 -17.85 5.36
CA LYS A 67 0.71 -18.18 5.26
C LYS A 67 1.43 -17.29 4.25
N VAL A 68 0.79 -16.98 3.11
CA VAL A 68 1.33 -16.03 2.12
C VAL A 68 1.55 -14.66 2.77
N ASN A 69 0.54 -14.10 3.45
CA ASN A 69 0.63 -12.81 4.13
C ASN A 69 1.72 -12.80 5.19
N GLN A 70 1.78 -13.82 6.06
CA GLN A 70 2.84 -13.95 7.05
C GLN A 70 4.24 -14.01 6.41
N GLY A 71 4.40 -14.77 5.33
CA GLY A 71 5.65 -14.86 4.59
C GLY A 71 6.05 -13.53 3.96
N LEU A 72 5.11 -12.85 3.30
CA LEU A 72 5.32 -11.56 2.65
C LEU A 72 5.64 -10.46 3.66
N ILE A 73 5.02 -10.43 4.84
CA ILE A 73 5.37 -9.47 5.90
C ILE A 73 6.81 -9.69 6.38
N ARG A 74 7.22 -10.95 6.60
CA ARG A 74 8.61 -11.27 7.00
C ARG A 74 9.60 -10.89 5.90
N MET A 75 9.28 -11.21 4.65
CA MET A 75 10.09 -10.86 3.49
C MET A 75 10.19 -9.34 3.31
N TYR A 76 9.11 -8.59 3.52
CA TYR A 76 9.13 -7.12 3.43
C TYR A 76 10.03 -6.49 4.49
N LYS A 77 10.02 -7.01 5.73
CA LYS A 77 10.96 -6.57 6.76
C LYS A 77 12.40 -6.79 6.31
N ALA A 78 12.75 -8.02 5.93
CA ALA A 78 14.12 -8.38 5.57
C ALA A 78 14.63 -7.72 4.27
N GLU A 79 13.81 -7.70 3.22
CA GLU A 79 14.23 -7.29 1.87
C GLU A 79 13.95 -5.81 1.57
N CYS A 80 13.15 -5.13 2.39
CA CYS A 80 12.86 -3.71 2.20
C CYS A 80 13.29 -2.87 3.41
N LEU A 81 12.72 -3.13 4.59
CA LEU A 81 12.94 -2.27 5.75
C LEU A 81 14.36 -2.40 6.34
N GLU A 82 14.90 -3.62 6.37
CA GLU A 82 16.22 -3.95 6.92
C GLU A 82 17.32 -3.93 5.86
N LYS A 83 16.97 -3.60 4.60
CA LYS A 83 17.91 -3.57 3.47
C LYS A 83 18.35 -2.15 3.18
N PHE A 84 19.56 -1.80 3.61
CA PHE A 84 20.08 -0.43 3.50
C PHE A 84 19.91 0.21 2.12
N PRO A 85 20.29 -0.44 0.99
CA PRO A 85 20.11 0.16 -0.34
C PRO A 85 18.65 0.52 -0.69
N VAL A 86 17.68 -0.14 -0.05
CA VAL A 86 16.25 0.09 -0.25
C VAL A 86 15.76 1.19 0.67
N ILE A 87 16.08 1.12 1.97
CA ILE A 87 15.52 2.03 2.99
C ILE A 87 16.27 3.36 3.13
N GLN A 88 17.49 3.49 2.58
CA GLN A 88 18.37 4.67 2.76
C GLN A 88 17.74 6.02 2.38
N HIS A 89 16.72 6.03 1.51
CA HIS A 89 16.04 7.24 1.06
C HIS A 89 14.75 7.54 1.84
N PHE A 90 14.43 6.75 2.87
CA PHE A 90 13.27 7.00 3.73
C PHE A 90 13.48 8.28 4.53
N LYS A 91 12.52 9.21 4.43
CA LYS A 91 12.59 10.50 5.10
C LYS A 91 11.91 10.44 6.47
N PHE A 92 12.57 10.98 7.47
CA PHE A 92 12.01 11.17 8.80
C PHE A 92 11.68 12.64 9.03
N GLY A 93 10.62 12.89 9.80
CA GLY A 93 10.10 14.23 10.09
C GLY A 93 9.30 14.23 11.38
N SER A 94 8.40 15.19 11.55
CA SER A 94 7.56 15.27 12.76
C SER A 94 6.53 14.15 12.86
N LEU A 95 5.94 13.70 11.74
CA LEU A 95 4.93 12.64 11.71
C LEU A 95 5.53 11.23 11.83
N LEU A 96 6.71 11.03 11.26
CA LEU A 96 7.47 9.78 11.31
C LEU A 96 8.85 10.09 11.89
N PRO A 97 8.96 10.18 13.22
CA PRO A 97 10.20 10.54 13.86
C PRO A 97 11.21 9.39 13.82
N ILE A 98 12.49 9.75 13.82
CA ILE A 98 13.60 8.80 13.93
C ILE A 98 13.99 8.48 15.39
N HIS A 99 13.36 9.15 16.36
CA HIS A 99 13.67 8.90 17.77
C HIS A 99 13.22 7.49 18.19
N PRO A 100 13.86 6.88 19.21
CA PRO A 100 13.47 5.57 19.71
C PRO A 100 11.99 5.52 20.09
N VAL A 101 11.34 4.40 19.78
CA VAL A 101 9.93 4.18 20.11
C VAL A 101 9.74 4.24 21.64
N THR A 102 8.83 5.08 22.09
CA THR A 102 8.37 5.08 23.48
C THR A 102 7.33 3.99 23.62
N SER A 103 7.56 3.04 24.53
CA SER A 103 6.52 2.06 24.88
C SER A 103 5.46 2.79 25.71
N GLY A 104 4.21 2.76 25.23
CA GLY A 104 3.04 3.26 25.98
C GLY A 104 2.55 2.25 27.00
#